data_AF-A0A3N0VS50-F1
#
_entry.id   AF-A0A3N0VS50-F1
#
_cell.length_a   1.000
_cell.length_b   1.000
_cell.length_c   1.000
_cell.angle_alpha   90.00
_cell.angle_beta   90.00
_cell.angle_gamma   90.00
#
_symmetry.space_group_name_H-M   'P 1'
#
loop_
_entity.id
_entity.type
_entity.pdbx_description
1 polymer ?
#
loop_
_entity_poly.entity_id
_entity_poly.type
_entity_poly.pdbx_seq_one_letter_code
_entity_poly.pdbx_strand_id
1 'polypeptide(L)'
;MNKGKILMLLILAILTFSCQKGYKQEYKTFAEFNEKNERNKGWFPPIIHNDVTDLRNVSYLDPLCAFGKFNYKNSGFYDSIFSANEKISFDLFNNKVEQNIKLKPNWFLDLKEFDKSNVEVIKKEEFYVLKNKKDKTIYFILSNSIP
;
A
#
# COMPACT_ATOMS: atom_id res chain seq x y z
N MET A 1 1.00 46.10 18.35
CA MET A 1 1.55 45.10 17.38
C MET A 1 1.22 45.58 15.97
N ASN A 2 2.23 45.79 15.12
CA ASN A 2 2.04 46.44 13.81
C ASN A 2 1.19 45.56 12.87
N LYS A 3 0.21 46.13 12.16
CA LYS A 3 -0.74 45.39 11.31
C LYS A 3 -0.03 44.50 10.28
N GLY A 4 1.12 44.94 9.77
CA GLY A 4 1.96 44.15 8.86
C GLY A 4 2.57 42.89 9.49
N LYS A 5 2.91 42.93 10.79
CA LYS A 5 3.43 41.76 11.51
C LYS A 5 2.36 40.70 11.73
N ILE A 6 1.11 41.12 11.95
CA ILE A 6 -0.05 40.22 12.13
C ILE A 6 -0.38 39.53 10.80
N LEU A 7 -0.38 40.27 9.69
CA LEU A 7 -0.61 39.72 8.36
C LEU A 7 0.48 38.71 7.95
N MET A 8 1.75 39.01 8.25
CA MET A 8 2.87 38.11 7.98
C MET A 8 2.80 36.82 8.81
N LEU A 9 2.40 36.90 10.09
CA LEU A 9 2.16 35.74 10.95
C LEU A 9 1.00 34.87 10.45
N LEU A 10 -0.08 35.49 9.95
CA LEU A 10 -1.22 34.78 9.36
C LEU A 10 -0.85 34.05 8.07
N ILE A 11 -0.06 34.67 7.19
CA ILE A 11 0.42 34.03 5.95
C ILE A 11 1.37 32.87 6.28
N LEU A 12 2.26 33.04 7.25
CA LEU A 12 3.19 31.99 7.67
C LEU A 12 2.45 30.80 8.33
N ALA A 13 1.36 31.05 9.03
CA ALA A 13 0.51 30.00 9.62
C ALA A 13 -0.31 29.22 8.58
N ILE A 14 -0.63 29.81 7.42
CA ILE A 14 -1.34 29.11 6.33
C ILE A 14 -0.40 28.17 5.57
N LEU A 15 0.90 28.47 5.54
CA LEU A 15 1.91 27.68 4.82
C LEU A 15 2.33 26.39 5.55
N THR A 16 2.02 26.22 6.84
CA THR A 16 2.46 25.06 7.65
C THR A 16 1.44 23.91 7.71
N PHE A 17 0.29 24.02 7.04
CA PHE A 17 -0.77 22.99 7.03
C PHE A 17 -0.92 22.24 5.69
N SER A 18 0.14 22.11 4.89
CA SER A 18 0.14 21.11 3.80
C SER A 18 0.33 19.71 4.40
N CYS A 19 -0.72 19.21 5.06
CA CYS A 19 -0.82 17.80 5.43
C CYS A 19 -0.96 17.02 4.12
N GLN A 20 0.06 16.25 3.74
CA GLN A 20 -0.01 15.42 2.55
C GLN A 20 -1.05 14.32 2.77
N LYS A 21 -2.28 14.58 2.32
CA LYS A 21 -3.41 13.69 2.53
C LYS A 21 -3.32 12.55 1.53
N GLY A 22 -2.97 11.36 2.01
CA GLY A 22 -2.91 10.16 1.18
C GLY A 22 -4.24 9.93 0.46
N TYR A 23 -4.18 9.50 -0.79
CA TYR A 23 -5.36 9.16 -1.60
C TYR A 23 -5.84 7.77 -1.22
N LYS A 24 -7.01 7.68 -0.59
CA LYS A 24 -7.58 6.42 -0.11
C LYS A 24 -8.50 5.81 -1.16
N GLN A 25 -8.36 4.52 -1.37
CA GLN A 25 -9.22 3.72 -2.24
C GLN A 25 -9.68 2.48 -1.47
N GLU A 26 -10.99 2.25 -1.44
CA GLU A 26 -11.59 1.10 -0.76
C GLU A 26 -12.70 0.52 -1.64
N TYR A 27 -12.64 -0.80 -1.89
CA TYR A 27 -13.62 -1.52 -2.71
C TYR A 27 -13.97 -2.83 -2.02
N LYS A 28 -15.26 -3.13 -1.85
CA LYS A 28 -15.69 -4.36 -1.18
C LYS A 28 -15.47 -5.59 -2.06
N THR A 29 -15.58 -5.43 -3.37
CA THR A 29 -15.55 -6.51 -4.35
C THR A 29 -14.69 -6.15 -5.57
N PHE A 30 -14.30 -7.16 -6.34
CA PHE A 30 -13.69 -6.96 -7.65
C PHE A 30 -14.55 -6.13 -8.60
N ALA A 31 -15.88 -6.29 -8.60
CA ALA A 31 -16.76 -5.56 -9.50
C ALA A 31 -16.67 -4.04 -9.29
N GLU A 32 -16.74 -3.59 -8.03
CA GLU A 32 -16.58 -2.18 -7.65
C GLU A 32 -15.22 -1.61 -8.05
N PHE A 33 -14.16 -2.43 -7.96
CA PHE A 33 -12.82 -2.07 -8.40
C PHE A 33 -12.71 -1.99 -9.93
N ASN A 34 -13.30 -2.96 -10.64
CA ASN A 34 -13.17 -3.10 -12.09
C ASN A 34 -13.86 -1.96 -12.85
N GLU A 35 -14.92 -1.37 -12.28
CA GLU A 35 -15.61 -0.18 -12.81
C GLU A 35 -14.75 1.09 -12.76
N LYS A 36 -13.62 1.10 -12.05
CA LYS A 36 -12.75 2.27 -11.94
C LYS A 36 -11.84 2.42 -13.16
N ASN A 37 -11.47 3.67 -13.44
CA ASN A 37 -10.52 3.99 -14.51
C ASN A 37 -9.11 3.43 -14.21
N GLU A 38 -8.28 3.31 -15.24
CA GLU A 38 -6.92 2.78 -15.15
C GLU A 38 -6.03 3.54 -14.17
N ARG A 39 -6.23 4.86 -14.03
CA ARG A 39 -5.48 5.67 -13.07
C ARG A 39 -5.69 5.20 -11.62
N ASN A 40 -6.92 4.80 -11.28
CA ASN A 40 -7.22 4.25 -9.96
C ASN A 40 -6.67 2.84 -9.79
N LYS A 41 -6.61 2.04 -10.88
CA LYS A 41 -6.08 0.68 -10.83
C LYS A 41 -4.55 0.64 -10.72
N GLY A 42 -3.85 1.66 -11.23
CA GLY A 42 -2.38 1.76 -11.21
C GLY A 42 -1.75 1.80 -9.81
N TRP A 43 -2.53 2.04 -8.75
CA TRP A 43 -2.04 1.97 -7.36
C TRP A 43 -2.12 0.58 -6.74
N PHE A 44 -2.56 -0.42 -7.51
CA PHE A 44 -2.63 -1.83 -7.11
C PHE A 44 -1.65 -2.65 -7.95
N PRO A 45 -1.07 -3.72 -7.40
CA PRO A 45 -0.25 -4.63 -8.17
C PRO A 45 -1.09 -5.34 -9.24
N PRO A 46 -0.52 -5.70 -10.41
CA PRO A 46 -1.22 -6.37 -11.52
C PRO A 46 -1.44 -7.87 -11.23
N ILE A 47 -2.04 -8.16 -10.08
CA ILE A 47 -2.40 -9.50 -9.58
C ILE A 47 -3.83 -9.52 -9.01
N ILE A 48 -4.57 -8.42 -9.18
CA ILE A 48 -5.98 -8.33 -8.77
C ILE A 48 -6.82 -9.20 -9.69
N HIS A 49 -7.52 -10.17 -9.12
CA HIS A 49 -8.32 -11.16 -9.83
C HIS A 49 -9.79 -11.09 -9.42
N ASN A 50 -10.69 -11.78 -10.11
CA ASN A 50 -12.13 -11.62 -9.94
C ASN A 50 -12.70 -12.10 -8.58
N ASP A 51 -11.89 -12.82 -7.78
CA ASP A 51 -12.28 -13.39 -6.51
C ASP A 51 -11.88 -12.54 -5.30
N VAL A 52 -11.29 -11.36 -5.53
CA VAL A 52 -10.84 -10.49 -4.44
C VAL A 52 -11.98 -9.80 -3.71
N THR A 53 -11.75 -9.54 -2.43
CA THR A 53 -12.65 -8.75 -1.56
C THR A 53 -11.84 -7.86 -0.64
N ASP A 54 -12.49 -6.84 -0.05
CA ASP A 54 -11.86 -5.90 0.88
C ASP A 54 -10.57 -5.28 0.34
N LEU A 55 -10.59 -4.80 -0.92
CA LEU A 55 -9.45 -4.10 -1.48
C LEU A 55 -9.31 -2.74 -0.81
N ARG A 56 -8.15 -2.49 -0.21
CA ARG A 56 -7.82 -1.21 0.40
C ARG A 56 -6.47 -0.74 -0.09
N ASN A 57 -6.37 0.55 -0.35
CA ASN A 57 -5.14 1.22 -0.69
C ASN A 57 -5.12 2.63 -0.07
N VAL A 58 -3.93 3.07 0.30
CA VAL A 58 -3.62 4.49 0.45
C VAL A 58 -2.33 4.80 -0.29
N SER A 59 -2.36 5.80 -1.16
CA SER A 59 -1.23 6.21 -1.99
C SER A 59 -0.80 7.66 -1.75
N TYR A 60 0.49 7.90 -1.96
CA TYR A 60 1.20 9.16 -1.74
C TYR A 60 2.07 9.44 -2.96
N LEU A 61 2.13 10.71 -3.36
CA LEU A 61 2.94 11.14 -4.51
C LEU A 61 4.37 11.55 -4.12
N ASP A 62 4.59 11.95 -2.87
CA ASP A 62 5.89 12.45 -2.39
C ASP A 62 6.12 12.18 -0.88
N PRO A 63 6.71 11.04 -0.49
CA PRO A 63 7.36 10.08 -1.36
C PRO A 63 6.37 9.26 -2.18
N LEU A 64 6.81 8.76 -3.34
CA LEU A 64 6.03 7.80 -4.11
C LEU A 64 5.92 6.50 -3.32
N CYS A 65 4.77 6.31 -2.69
CA CYS A 65 4.50 5.19 -1.81
C CYS A 65 3.02 4.81 -1.88
N ALA A 66 2.72 3.51 -1.81
CA ALA A 66 1.37 3.04 -1.59
C ALA A 66 1.35 1.83 -0.67
N PHE A 67 0.43 1.81 0.27
CA PHE A 67 0.14 0.64 1.10
C PHE A 67 -1.20 0.07 0.67
N GLY A 68 -1.29 -1.24 0.54
CA GLY A 68 -2.59 -1.86 0.29
C GLY A 68 -2.70 -3.30 0.73
N LYS A 69 -3.95 -3.76 0.78
CA LYS A 69 -4.28 -5.15 1.05
C LYS A 69 -5.54 -5.56 0.31
N PHE A 70 -5.71 -6.86 0.14
CA PHE A 70 -6.97 -7.47 -0.29
C PHE A 70 -7.04 -8.92 0.17
N ASN A 71 -8.26 -9.43 0.32
CA ASN A 71 -8.52 -10.85 0.59
C ASN A 71 -8.78 -11.59 -0.72
N TYR A 72 -8.45 -12.87 -0.76
CA TYR A 72 -8.67 -13.73 -1.92
C TYR A 72 -9.30 -15.08 -1.55
N LYS A 73 -9.84 -15.80 -2.55
CA LYS A 73 -10.45 -17.13 -2.37
C LYS A 73 -9.67 -18.22 -3.09
N ASN A 74 -9.23 -17.95 -4.33
CA ASN A 74 -8.60 -18.89 -5.24
C ASN A 74 -7.10 -19.02 -4.94
N SER A 75 -6.73 -19.88 -3.99
CA SER A 75 -5.34 -20.15 -3.65
C SER A 75 -4.51 -20.59 -4.87
N GLY A 76 -5.06 -21.42 -5.77
CA GLY A 76 -4.32 -21.90 -6.95
C GLY A 76 -3.86 -20.80 -7.89
N PHE A 77 -4.70 -19.79 -8.14
CA PHE A 77 -4.31 -18.61 -8.92
C PHE A 77 -3.12 -17.89 -8.28
N TYR A 78 -3.21 -17.57 -6.99
CA TYR A 78 -2.16 -16.84 -6.29
C TYR A 78 -0.90 -17.67 -6.03
N ASP A 79 -1.03 -18.98 -5.85
CA ASP A 79 0.12 -19.89 -5.77
C ASP A 79 0.89 -19.94 -7.09
N SER A 80 0.19 -19.91 -8.23
CA SER A 80 0.81 -19.81 -9.55
C SER A 80 1.55 -18.47 -9.73
N ILE A 81 0.91 -17.35 -9.38
CA ILE A 81 1.55 -16.02 -9.42
C ILE A 81 2.82 -16.00 -8.55
N PHE A 82 2.74 -16.47 -7.32
CA PHE A 82 3.90 -16.45 -6.41
C PHE A 82 5.02 -17.41 -6.82
N SER A 83 4.70 -18.48 -7.56
CA SER A 83 5.69 -19.41 -8.09
C SER A 83 6.40 -18.87 -9.34
N ALA A 84 5.74 -18.00 -10.11
CA ALA A 84 6.24 -17.48 -11.38
C ALA A 84 7.02 -16.15 -11.28
N ASN A 85 7.07 -15.52 -10.11
CA ASN A 85 7.74 -14.22 -9.92
C ASN A 85 8.95 -14.33 -8.97
N GLU A 86 9.81 -13.31 -9.01
CA GLU A 86 11.02 -13.22 -8.17
C GLU A 86 10.64 -13.28 -6.69
N LYS A 87 11.07 -14.34 -6.00
CA LYS A 87 10.93 -14.45 -4.55
C LYS A 87 11.93 -13.54 -3.87
N ILE A 88 11.45 -12.77 -2.90
CA ILE A 88 12.30 -11.91 -2.08
C ILE A 88 12.15 -12.27 -0.61
N SER A 89 13.08 -11.81 0.23
CA SER A 89 12.98 -12.04 1.67
C SER A 89 11.84 -11.23 2.28
N PHE A 90 11.25 -11.77 3.34
CA PHE A 90 10.35 -11.01 4.21
C PHE A 90 11.04 -9.77 4.78
N ASP A 91 12.32 -9.86 5.12
CA ASP A 91 13.09 -8.74 5.67
C ASP A 91 13.19 -7.58 4.67
N LEU A 92 13.30 -7.86 3.36
CA LEU A 92 13.27 -6.80 2.35
C LEU A 92 11.91 -6.10 2.32
N PHE A 93 10.81 -6.85 2.36
CA PHE A 93 9.45 -6.27 2.45
C PHE A 93 9.29 -5.44 3.73
N ASN A 94 9.72 -5.97 4.87
CA ASN A 94 9.70 -5.28 6.16
C ASN A 94 10.48 -3.96 6.09
N ASN A 95 11.67 -3.98 5.51
CA ASN A 95 12.48 -2.77 5.33
C ASN A 95 11.74 -1.70 4.49
N LYS A 96 11.01 -2.08 3.43
CA LYS A 96 10.21 -1.12 2.65
C LYS A 96 9.07 -0.51 3.45
N VAL A 97 8.44 -1.29 4.32
CA VAL A 97 7.40 -0.80 5.21
C VAL A 97 7.98 0.17 6.25
N GLU A 98 9.10 -0.20 6.87
CA GLU A 98 9.76 0.64 7.90
C GLU A 98 10.29 1.96 7.33
N GLN A 99 10.79 1.96 6.09
CA GLN A 99 11.18 3.20 5.38
C GLN A 99 10.03 4.21 5.27
N ASN A 100 8.78 3.72 5.26
CA ASN A 100 7.57 4.53 5.09
C ASN A 100 6.66 4.48 6.33
N ILE A 101 7.20 4.16 7.52
CA ILE A 101 6.40 3.87 8.73
C ILE A 101 5.47 5.01 9.13
N LYS A 102 5.88 6.27 8.89
CA LYS A 102 5.07 7.48 9.18
C LYS A 102 3.80 7.57 8.34
N LEU A 103 3.76 6.89 7.19
CA LEU A 103 2.64 6.86 6.26
C LEU A 103 1.83 5.55 6.36
N LYS A 104 2.31 4.57 7.13
CA LYS A 104 1.67 3.26 7.28
C LYS A 104 0.29 3.41 7.93
N PRO A 105 -0.80 2.97 7.29
CA PRO A 105 -2.12 3.06 7.91
C PRO A 105 -2.31 1.96 8.96
N ASN A 106 -3.13 2.23 9.98
CA ASN A 106 -3.35 1.32 11.11
C ASN A 106 -3.95 -0.04 10.73
N TRP A 107 -4.64 -0.13 9.59
CA TRP A 107 -5.21 -1.39 9.08
C TRP A 107 -4.20 -2.25 8.31
N PHE A 108 -3.01 -1.71 8.03
CA PHE A 108 -1.92 -2.43 7.39
C PHE A 108 -1.15 -3.23 8.44
N LEU A 109 -0.57 -4.33 7.98
CA LEU A 109 0.12 -5.35 8.76
C LEU A 109 0.94 -4.77 9.93
N ASP A 110 0.79 -5.39 11.11
CA ASP A 110 1.73 -5.25 12.22
C ASP A 110 2.80 -6.32 12.08
N LEU A 111 4.01 -5.92 11.71
CA LEU A 111 5.11 -6.81 11.37
C LEU A 111 5.76 -7.45 12.60
N LYS A 112 5.53 -6.91 13.81
CA LYS A 112 6.12 -7.43 15.06
C LYS A 112 5.38 -8.68 15.55
N GLU A 113 4.07 -8.69 15.39
CA GLU A 113 3.18 -9.77 15.85
C GLU A 113 2.87 -10.80 14.77
N PHE A 114 3.45 -10.63 13.57
CA PHE A 114 3.07 -11.41 12.40
C PHE A 114 3.73 -12.79 12.35
N ASP A 115 2.92 -13.84 12.19
CA ASP A 115 3.39 -15.20 11.97
C ASP A 115 4.01 -15.35 10.58
N LYS A 116 5.35 -15.50 10.56
CA LYS A 116 6.15 -15.63 9.33
C LYS A 116 6.11 -17.02 8.72
N SER A 117 5.56 -18.04 9.39
CA SER A 117 5.60 -19.43 8.89
C SER A 117 4.71 -19.65 7.67
N ASN A 118 3.70 -18.81 7.47
CA ASN A 118 2.68 -18.97 6.42
C ASN A 118 2.73 -17.86 5.36
N VAL A 119 3.90 -17.25 5.17
CA VAL A 119 4.07 -16.09 4.30
C VAL A 119 4.95 -16.42 3.10
N GLU A 120 4.59 -15.89 1.95
CA GLU A 120 5.48 -15.82 0.80
C GLU A 120 5.57 -14.37 0.35
N VAL A 121 6.73 -13.96 -0.14
CA VAL A 121 6.96 -12.59 -0.60
C VAL A 121 7.59 -12.62 -1.98
N ILE A 122 7.04 -11.81 -2.88
CA ILE A 122 7.56 -11.63 -4.24
C ILE A 122 7.75 -10.14 -4.54
N LYS A 123 8.60 -9.88 -5.53
CA LYS A 123 8.59 -8.61 -6.24
C LYS A 123 7.79 -8.77 -7.54
N LYS A 124 6.83 -7.87 -7.76
CA LYS A 124 6.05 -7.79 -8.99
C LYS A 124 6.08 -6.35 -9.49
N GLU A 125 6.84 -6.10 -10.55
CA GLU A 125 7.11 -4.75 -11.03
C GLU A 125 7.69 -3.88 -9.90
N GLU A 126 7.05 -2.75 -9.57
CA GLU A 126 7.47 -1.84 -8.49
C GLU A 126 6.88 -2.23 -7.12
N PHE A 127 6.05 -3.28 -7.06
CA PHE A 127 5.39 -3.72 -5.85
C PHE A 127 6.15 -4.84 -5.13
N TYR A 128 6.25 -4.68 -3.83
CA TYR A 128 6.63 -5.73 -2.90
C TYR A 128 5.34 -6.34 -2.36
N VAL A 129 5.12 -7.63 -2.62
CA VAL A 129 3.83 -8.29 -2.36
C VAL A 129 4.05 -9.45 -1.40
N LEU A 130 3.35 -9.41 -0.26
CA LEU A 130 3.32 -10.46 0.74
C LEU A 130 1.97 -11.19 0.68
N LYS A 131 2.01 -12.51 0.51
CA LYS A 131 0.84 -13.40 0.64
C LYS A 131 0.86 -14.08 2.00
N ASN A 132 -0.17 -13.85 2.79
CA ASN A 132 -0.50 -14.64 3.96
C ASN A 132 -1.42 -15.79 3.55
N LYS A 133 -0.95 -17.04 3.68
CA LYS A 133 -1.73 -18.23 3.32
C LYS A 133 -2.80 -18.58 4.35
N LYS A 134 -2.55 -18.28 5.63
CA LYS A 134 -3.44 -18.62 6.73
C LYS A 134 -4.75 -17.84 6.65
N ASP A 135 -4.65 -16.52 6.46
CA ASP A 135 -5.80 -15.62 6.44
C ASP A 135 -6.34 -15.33 5.03
N LYS A 136 -5.67 -15.88 4.00
CA LYS A 136 -5.93 -15.59 2.59
C LYS A 136 -5.98 -14.08 2.29
N THR A 137 -4.97 -13.37 2.79
CA THR A 137 -4.79 -11.93 2.57
C THR A 137 -3.49 -11.68 1.85
N ILE A 138 -3.51 -10.77 0.89
CA ILE A 138 -2.31 -10.20 0.29
C ILE A 138 -2.13 -8.78 0.81
N TYR A 139 -0.91 -8.47 1.23
CA TYR A 139 -0.45 -7.13 1.55
C TYR A 139 0.54 -6.69 0.48
N PHE A 140 0.51 -5.44 0.08
CA PHE A 140 1.47 -4.89 -0.86
C PHE A 140 1.95 -3.52 -0.44
N ILE A 141 3.20 -3.22 -0.81
CA ILE A 141 3.76 -1.89 -0.72
C ILE A 141 4.42 -1.53 -2.05
N LEU A 142 4.05 -0.36 -2.58
CA LEU A 142 4.86 0.36 -3.56
C LEU A 142 5.71 1.34 -2.77
N SER A 143 7.01 1.35 -3.02
CA SER A 143 7.93 2.27 -2.37
C SER A 143 9.07 2.58 -3.32
N ASN A 144 9.18 3.84 -3.73
CA ASN A 144 10.41 4.31 -4.34
C ASN A 144 11.51 4.28 -3.29
N SER A 145 12.52 3.45 -3.55
CA SER A 145 13.78 3.54 -2.84
C SER A 145 14.76 4.13 -3.82
N ILE A 146 15.30 5.31 -3.51
CA ILE A 146 16.65 5.59 -3.96
C ILE A 146 17.51 4.47 -3.36
N PRO A 147 18.28 3.71 -4.17
CA PRO A 147 19.13 2.63 -3.68
C PRO A 147 20.11 3.09 -2.61
#